data_AF-A0A239CQK7-F1
#
_entry.id   AF-A0A239CQK7-F1
#
_cell.length_a   1.000
_cell.length_b   1.000
_cell.length_c   1.000
_cell.angle_alpha   90.00
_cell.angle_beta   90.00
_cell.angle_gamma   90.00
#
_symmetry.space_group_name_H-M   'P 1'
#
loop_
_entity.id
_entity.type
_entity.pdbx_description
1 polymer ?
#
loop_
_entity_poly.entity_id
_entity_poly.type
_entity_poly.pdbx_seq_one_letter_code
_entity_poly.pdbx_strand_id
1 'polypeptide(L)'
;MASPAPIDLAGLLQRAVGVTGAALGSPLAPSAIGLALWNTDLRCTWVSDSLEDYDGIPRERRLGHLPDAALPAGARGLEAAMRQVLATGTPVSGREYLVSAMDGVRRDEAYSASCIRLEDAEGRPMGVCLVVLRITRESRSGDRLALLGEAGARIGTTLDVMRTAQELAAFSVSCLADFVTVDLADTLRLGEEPLSRLGPDGDYVPVFRRAGLSSVHEGAPEAVSQVGDVVYVPSSSPLKRVLSSGRSLLEPVLDTASPWLNRDPARARKIDRFGLHSLMIVPIRARGVVLGVVLLLRSDDPRPFDEEDLLFAEELVARAALSLDNARRYTHERATALALQRGLLPRRVCGGPCLDVVSRFLPADLEDGVGGDWYDVIPLPRDRVALVVGDVVGHGIDAAATMGRLRTAVRTLADLDLPPEQLLAHLDQTIIRLAEEEGDGLHVASVSATCLYAVYDPVSRRCTMARAGHPPPAVRDPGGGVAFLDLPNGTPLGLGMPPYQAAEVELPEGSLIALYTDGLIEDRRHGFDIGMERVRRALDRPGLRLDDLCSAVLGTLPSATPPDDVTLLIARTRAASSAPSRARCPAPRPGNRFPR
;
A
#
# COMPACT_ATOMS: atom_id res chain seq x y z
N MET A 1 -14.89 -46.53 53.57
CA MET A 1 -13.53 -46.15 54.00
C MET A 1 -12.51 -46.88 53.13
N ALA A 2 -11.92 -46.14 52.20
CA ALA A 2 -10.54 -46.30 51.74
C ALA A 2 -10.14 -44.87 51.35
N SER A 3 -9.23 -44.25 52.11
CA SER A 3 -8.68 -42.94 51.74
C SER A 3 -7.89 -43.13 50.44
N PRO A 4 -8.18 -42.41 49.35
CA PRO A 4 -7.32 -42.47 48.18
C PRO A 4 -5.91 -41.99 48.58
N ALA A 5 -4.89 -42.63 48.02
CA ALA A 5 -3.50 -42.26 48.23
C ALA A 5 -3.31 -40.75 47.97
N PRO A 6 -2.39 -40.07 48.68
CA PRO A 6 -2.18 -38.64 48.49
C PRO A 6 -1.73 -38.41 47.05
N ILE A 7 -2.64 -37.85 46.24
CA ILE A 7 -2.35 -37.37 44.90
C ILE A 7 -1.32 -36.24 45.07
N ASP A 8 -0.17 -36.36 44.43
CA ASP A 8 0.88 -35.33 44.43
C ASP A 8 0.41 -34.09 43.66
N LEU A 9 -0.45 -33.30 44.32
CA LEU A 9 -1.00 -32.05 43.82
C LEU A 9 0.10 -31.05 43.48
N ALA A 10 1.24 -31.08 44.18
CA ALA A 10 2.36 -30.18 43.92
C ALA A 10 3.07 -30.52 42.60
N GLY A 11 3.31 -31.81 42.34
CA GLY A 11 3.85 -32.30 41.06
C GLY A 11 2.91 -32.10 39.87
N LEU A 12 1.59 -32.25 40.09
CA LEU A 12 0.56 -31.96 39.07
C LEU A 12 0.44 -30.46 38.77
N LEU A 13 0.50 -29.60 39.80
CA LEU A 13 0.53 -28.15 39.62
C LEU A 13 1.83 -27.70 38.93
N GLN A 14 2.99 -28.30 39.20
CA GLN A 14 4.23 -27.99 38.48
C GLN A 14 4.18 -28.38 36.99
N ARG A 15 3.56 -29.52 36.65
CA ARG A 15 3.36 -29.92 35.23
C ARG A 15 2.31 -29.06 34.53
N ALA A 16 1.26 -28.63 35.23
CA ALA A 16 0.24 -27.72 34.69
C ALA A 16 0.78 -26.29 34.49
N VAL A 17 1.52 -25.77 35.48
CA VAL A 17 2.13 -24.42 35.45
C VAL A 17 3.33 -24.37 34.49
N GLY A 18 4.05 -25.48 34.32
CA GLY A 18 5.19 -25.60 33.38
C GLY A 18 4.81 -25.49 31.90
N VAL A 19 3.52 -25.61 31.55
CA VAL A 19 3.00 -25.39 30.18
C VAL A 19 2.52 -23.94 29.98
N THR A 20 2.30 -23.18 31.06
CA THR A 20 1.89 -21.76 31.05
C THR A 20 3.05 -20.81 31.42
N GLY A 21 4.26 -21.15 31.00
CA GLY A 21 5.47 -20.36 31.22
C GLY A 21 5.54 -19.10 30.35
N ALA A 22 4.62 -18.16 30.54
CA ALA A 22 4.75 -16.77 30.08
C ALA A 22 3.95 -15.73 30.91
N ALA A 23 3.12 -16.12 31.89
CA ALA A 23 2.17 -15.17 32.51
C ALA A 23 2.13 -15.13 34.04
N LEU A 24 3.10 -15.68 34.78
CA LEU A 24 3.05 -15.74 36.25
C LEU A 24 4.28 -15.13 36.92
N GLY A 25 4.31 -13.79 36.93
CA GLY A 25 5.21 -12.99 37.77
C GLY A 25 4.49 -12.42 38.99
N SER A 26 3.88 -13.25 39.85
CA SER A 26 3.41 -12.84 41.19
C SER A 26 3.11 -14.08 42.06
N PRO A 27 3.26 -14.04 43.40
CA PRO A 27 2.97 -15.18 44.27
C PRO A 27 1.47 -15.48 44.22
N LEU A 28 1.09 -16.64 43.67
CA LEU A 28 -0.30 -17.12 43.61
C LEU A 28 -0.89 -17.22 45.03
N ALA A 29 -1.95 -16.45 45.29
CA ALA A 29 -2.78 -16.69 46.46
C ALA A 29 -3.51 -18.05 46.28
N PRO A 30 -3.62 -18.90 47.32
CA PRO A 30 -4.21 -20.24 47.23
C PRO A 30 -5.69 -20.29 46.78
N SER A 31 -6.34 -19.14 46.57
CA SER A 31 -7.74 -18.95 46.19
C SER A 31 -7.97 -18.63 44.70
N ALA A 32 -6.93 -18.70 43.84
CA ALA A 32 -6.98 -18.28 42.43
C ALA A 32 -7.13 -19.41 41.38
N ILE A 33 -7.16 -20.68 41.80
CA ILE A 33 -7.23 -21.84 40.90
C ILE A 33 -8.35 -22.78 41.36
N GLY A 34 -9.28 -23.08 40.47
CA GLY A 34 -10.28 -24.15 40.64
C GLY A 34 -9.76 -25.45 40.04
N LEU A 35 -9.95 -26.57 40.72
CA LEU A 35 -9.51 -27.89 40.28
C LEU A 35 -10.67 -28.89 40.38
N ALA A 36 -10.80 -29.76 39.38
CA ALA A 36 -11.71 -30.91 39.44
C ALA A 36 -11.06 -32.16 38.83
N LEU A 37 -11.19 -33.30 39.50
CA LEU A 37 -10.71 -34.59 39.02
C LEU A 37 -11.87 -35.45 38.54
N TRP A 38 -11.64 -36.13 37.43
CA TRP A 38 -12.61 -36.96 36.75
C TRP A 38 -11.99 -38.32 36.49
N ASN A 39 -12.73 -39.41 36.74
CA ASN A 39 -12.25 -40.74 36.42
C ASN A 39 -12.33 -41.05 34.91
N THR A 40 -11.93 -42.24 34.50
CA THR A 40 -11.97 -42.71 33.09
C THR A 40 -13.37 -42.74 32.49
N ASP A 41 -14.42 -42.85 33.31
CA ASP A 41 -15.83 -42.78 32.90
C ASP A 41 -16.38 -41.34 32.90
N LEU A 42 -15.50 -40.34 33.05
CA LEU A 42 -15.83 -38.92 33.20
C LEU A 42 -16.86 -38.64 34.31
N ARG A 43 -16.75 -39.34 35.43
CA ARG A 43 -17.45 -38.97 36.67
C ARG A 43 -16.51 -38.17 37.56
N CYS A 44 -16.98 -37.02 38.04
CA CYS A 44 -16.18 -36.18 38.93
C CYS A 44 -15.96 -36.91 40.26
N THR A 45 -14.70 -37.14 40.63
CA THR A 45 -14.31 -37.84 41.86
C THR A 45 -13.85 -36.89 42.96
N TRP A 46 -13.41 -35.69 42.59
CA TRP A 46 -12.94 -34.67 43.51
C TRP A 46 -13.06 -33.27 42.90
N VAL A 47 -13.31 -32.27 43.73
CA VAL A 47 -13.35 -30.85 43.34
C VAL A 47 -12.79 -29.98 44.48
N SER A 48 -12.08 -28.92 44.14
CA SER A 48 -11.61 -27.92 45.10
C SER A 48 -12.72 -26.95 45.49
N ASP A 49 -12.70 -26.47 46.73
CA ASP A 49 -13.66 -25.46 47.23
C ASP A 49 -13.70 -24.19 46.36
N SER A 50 -12.55 -23.74 45.83
CA SER A 50 -12.45 -22.57 44.95
C SER A 50 -13.28 -22.65 43.66
N LEU A 51 -13.62 -23.85 43.19
CA LEU A 51 -14.37 -24.02 41.94
C LEU A 51 -15.88 -23.77 42.15
N GLU A 52 -16.39 -24.09 43.35
CA GLU A 52 -17.77 -23.77 43.74
C GLU A 52 -17.98 -22.25 43.83
N ASP A 53 -16.99 -21.52 44.32
CA ASP A 53 -17.00 -20.05 44.34
C ASP A 53 -16.99 -19.41 42.94
N TYR A 54 -16.50 -20.13 41.92
CA TYR A 54 -16.36 -19.59 40.56
C TYR A 54 -17.65 -19.71 39.76
N ASP A 55 -18.28 -20.88 39.76
CA ASP A 55 -19.45 -21.12 38.93
C ASP A 55 -20.76 -21.35 39.70
N GLY A 56 -20.70 -21.30 41.04
CA GLY A 56 -21.88 -21.40 41.90
C GLY A 56 -22.55 -22.78 41.87
N ILE A 57 -21.89 -23.80 41.33
CA ILE A 57 -22.40 -25.18 41.30
C ILE A 57 -21.88 -25.92 42.54
N PRO A 58 -22.77 -26.32 43.48
CA PRO A 58 -22.35 -27.01 44.70
C PRO A 58 -21.61 -28.30 44.43
N ARG A 59 -20.61 -28.62 45.26
CA ARG A 59 -19.85 -29.88 45.16
C ARG A 59 -20.72 -31.14 45.07
N GLU A 60 -21.89 -31.17 45.71
CA GLU A 60 -22.80 -32.32 45.70
C GLU A 60 -23.43 -32.56 44.31
N ARG A 61 -23.56 -31.51 43.49
CA ARG A 61 -24.00 -31.63 42.10
C ARG A 61 -22.88 -32.05 41.15
N ARG A 62 -21.63 -31.91 41.58
CA ARG A 62 -20.44 -32.29 40.80
C ARG A 62 -20.09 -33.75 41.02
N LEU A 63 -19.93 -34.15 42.28
CA LEU A 63 -19.39 -35.45 42.66
C LEU A 63 -20.27 -36.61 42.14
N GLY A 64 -19.65 -37.53 41.40
CA GLY A 64 -20.30 -38.70 40.80
C GLY A 64 -21.08 -38.44 39.51
N HIS A 65 -21.24 -37.18 39.11
CA HIS A 65 -22.00 -36.79 37.92
C HIS A 65 -21.12 -36.65 36.67
N LEU A 66 -21.76 -36.75 35.50
CA LEU A 66 -21.14 -36.56 34.19
C LEU A 66 -20.97 -35.06 33.88
N PRO A 67 -20.09 -34.67 32.94
CA PRO A 67 -19.77 -33.27 32.65
C PRO A 67 -20.99 -32.41 32.31
N ASP A 68 -21.99 -32.97 31.62
CA ASP A 68 -23.24 -32.27 31.26
C ASP A 68 -24.07 -31.80 32.47
N ALA A 69 -23.97 -32.51 33.61
CA ALA A 69 -24.67 -32.15 34.84
C ALA A 69 -23.77 -31.41 35.85
N ALA A 70 -22.45 -31.54 35.70
CA ALA A 70 -21.45 -31.07 36.66
C ALA A 70 -20.59 -29.91 36.16
N LEU A 71 -20.82 -29.40 34.94
CA LEU A 71 -20.20 -28.19 34.39
C LEU A 71 -21.27 -27.14 34.08
N PRO A 72 -20.91 -25.85 34.07
CA PRO A 72 -21.85 -24.79 33.68
C PRO A 72 -22.26 -24.93 32.21
N ALA A 73 -23.49 -24.50 31.88
CA ALA A 73 -24.06 -24.63 30.53
C ALA A 73 -23.21 -23.94 29.44
N GLY A 74 -22.41 -22.94 29.81
CA GLY A 74 -21.46 -22.25 28.92
C GLY A 74 -20.15 -23.02 28.64
N ALA A 75 -19.87 -24.12 29.36
CA ALA A 75 -18.66 -24.95 29.18
C ALA A 75 -18.78 -25.96 28.01
N ARG A 76 -19.48 -25.59 26.94
CA ARG A 76 -19.67 -26.46 25.77
C ARG A 76 -18.34 -26.88 25.16
N GLY A 77 -18.18 -28.17 24.91
CA GLY A 77 -16.97 -28.74 24.32
C GLY A 77 -15.87 -29.13 25.33
N LEU A 78 -15.99 -28.76 26.61
CA LEU A 78 -15.03 -29.19 27.62
C LEU A 78 -15.06 -30.71 27.82
N GLU A 79 -16.25 -31.32 27.78
CA GLU A 79 -16.38 -32.77 27.80
C GLU A 79 -15.68 -33.45 26.61
N ALA A 80 -15.78 -32.88 25.41
CA ALA A 80 -15.09 -33.40 24.23
C ALA A 80 -13.57 -33.30 24.39
N ALA A 81 -13.08 -32.19 24.94
CA ALA A 81 -11.66 -32.01 25.26
C ALA A 81 -11.19 -33.05 26.29
N MET A 82 -11.98 -33.34 27.33
CA MET A 82 -11.66 -34.37 28.32
C MET A 82 -11.60 -35.77 27.70
N ARG A 83 -12.55 -36.11 26.82
CA ARG A 83 -12.51 -37.38 26.06
C ARG A 83 -11.28 -37.49 25.18
N GLN A 84 -10.93 -36.39 24.48
CA GLN A 84 -9.74 -36.33 23.65
C GLN A 84 -8.47 -36.54 24.48
N VAL A 85 -8.33 -35.83 25.60
CA VAL A 85 -7.18 -35.93 26.50
C VAL A 85 -7.04 -37.36 27.06
N LEU A 86 -8.14 -38.02 27.43
CA LEU A 86 -8.11 -39.43 27.85
C LEU A 86 -7.58 -40.34 26.74
N ALA A 87 -8.08 -40.18 25.52
CA ALA A 87 -7.75 -41.02 24.39
C ALA A 87 -6.31 -40.81 23.88
N THR A 88 -5.85 -39.56 23.77
CA THR A 88 -4.57 -39.22 23.13
C THR A 88 -3.44 -38.95 24.11
N GLY A 89 -3.75 -38.55 25.35
CA GLY A 89 -2.78 -38.08 26.34
C GLY A 89 -2.22 -36.68 26.08
N THR A 90 -2.62 -36.04 24.99
CA THR A 90 -2.21 -34.66 24.67
C THR A 90 -3.02 -33.69 25.54
N PRO A 91 -2.40 -32.85 26.38
CA PRO A 91 -3.13 -31.87 27.18
C PRO A 91 -3.82 -30.84 26.27
N VAL A 92 -5.00 -30.39 26.69
CA VAL A 92 -5.73 -29.29 26.04
C VAL A 92 -5.72 -28.12 27.02
N SER A 93 -5.11 -27.00 26.64
CA SER A 93 -4.95 -25.83 27.52
C SER A 93 -5.67 -24.61 26.96
N GLY A 94 -6.03 -23.67 27.84
CA GLY A 94 -6.48 -22.34 27.41
C GLY A 94 -7.89 -22.29 26.84
N ARG A 95 -8.75 -23.28 27.11
CA ARG A 95 -10.13 -23.32 26.63
C ARG A 95 -10.98 -22.35 27.42
N GLU A 96 -11.38 -21.25 26.80
CA GLU A 96 -12.23 -20.25 27.44
C GLU A 96 -13.70 -20.69 27.49
N TYR A 97 -14.36 -20.43 28.61
CA TYR A 97 -15.79 -20.61 28.76
C TYR A 97 -16.39 -19.55 29.68
N LEU A 98 -17.68 -19.29 29.50
CA LEU A 98 -18.42 -18.31 30.28
C LEU A 98 -19.25 -19.01 31.34
N VAL A 99 -19.28 -18.40 32.52
CA VAL A 99 -20.22 -18.74 33.58
C VAL A 99 -21.23 -17.61 33.67
N SER A 100 -22.48 -17.95 33.42
CA SER A 100 -23.57 -16.99 33.58
C SER A 100 -23.88 -16.75 35.06
N ALA A 101 -24.08 -15.50 35.43
CA ALA A 101 -24.44 -15.14 36.79
C ALA A 101 -25.83 -15.67 37.16
N MET A 102 -25.92 -16.45 38.25
CA MET A 102 -27.16 -17.06 38.73
C MET A 102 -28.25 -16.04 39.14
N ASP A 103 -27.87 -14.80 39.44
CA ASP A 103 -28.77 -13.85 40.13
C ASP A 103 -29.16 -12.63 39.28
N GLY A 104 -28.75 -12.57 38.00
CA GLY A 104 -29.02 -11.43 37.11
C GLY A 104 -28.34 -10.11 37.48
N VAL A 105 -27.67 -10.04 38.65
CA VAL A 105 -26.95 -8.85 39.15
C VAL A 105 -25.44 -8.92 38.87
N ARG A 106 -24.87 -10.12 38.78
CA ARG A 106 -23.46 -10.32 38.36
C ARG A 106 -23.38 -10.39 36.83
N ARG A 107 -22.27 -9.93 36.26
CA ARG A 107 -21.97 -10.10 34.83
C ARG A 107 -21.39 -11.49 34.60
N ASP A 108 -21.55 -12.02 33.39
CA ASP A 108 -20.92 -13.28 32.98
C ASP A 108 -19.39 -13.16 33.16
N GLU A 109 -18.80 -14.10 33.89
CA GLU A 109 -17.36 -14.15 34.15
C GLU A 109 -16.70 -15.18 33.21
N ALA A 110 -15.53 -14.80 32.67
CA ALA A 110 -14.76 -15.64 31.76
C ALA A 110 -13.69 -16.44 32.51
N TYR A 111 -13.62 -17.73 32.20
CA TYR A 111 -12.67 -18.66 32.80
C TYR A 111 -11.90 -19.37 31.71
N SER A 112 -10.63 -19.66 31.98
CA SER A 112 -9.79 -20.49 31.14
C SER A 112 -9.65 -21.87 31.78
N ALA A 113 -10.00 -22.92 31.02
CA ALA A 113 -9.89 -24.31 31.42
C ALA A 113 -8.74 -25.02 30.70
N SER A 114 -8.01 -25.84 31.45
CA SER A 114 -7.01 -26.77 30.92
C SER A 114 -7.31 -28.19 31.40
N CYS A 115 -7.29 -29.15 30.49
CA CYS A 115 -7.52 -30.58 30.74
C CYS A 115 -6.22 -31.36 30.60
N ILE A 116 -5.85 -32.10 31.64
CA ILE A 116 -4.60 -32.86 31.72
C ILE A 116 -4.92 -34.31 32.08
N ARG A 117 -4.33 -35.28 31.37
CA ARG A 117 -4.51 -36.70 31.69
C ARG A 117 -3.78 -37.06 32.97
N LEU A 118 -4.46 -37.76 33.87
CA LEU A 118 -3.86 -38.39 35.04
C LEU A 118 -3.47 -39.83 34.69
N GLU A 119 -2.27 -40.22 35.08
CA GLU A 119 -1.70 -41.54 34.79
C GLU A 119 -1.18 -42.22 36.06
N ASP A 120 -1.24 -43.55 36.11
CA ASP A 120 -0.61 -44.34 37.17
C ASP A 120 0.92 -44.44 36.96
N ALA A 121 1.62 -45.09 37.90
CA ALA A 121 3.08 -45.26 37.83
C ALA A 121 3.53 -46.08 36.60
N GLU A 122 2.62 -46.83 36.00
CA GLU A 122 2.81 -47.65 34.80
C GLU A 122 2.34 -46.94 33.52
N GLY A 123 1.95 -45.66 33.59
CA GLY A 123 1.54 -44.84 32.44
C GLY A 123 0.13 -45.10 31.93
N ARG A 124 -0.72 -45.78 32.70
CA ARG A 124 -2.11 -46.07 32.31
C ARG A 124 -3.03 -44.92 32.72
N PRO A 125 -4.04 -44.57 31.91
CA PRO A 125 -4.95 -43.47 32.21
C PRO A 125 -5.78 -43.76 33.45
N MET A 126 -5.69 -42.90 34.46
CA MET A 126 -6.51 -42.91 35.67
C MET A 126 -7.69 -41.94 35.58
N GLY A 127 -7.60 -40.90 34.74
CA GLY A 127 -8.61 -39.85 34.68
C GLY A 127 -8.13 -38.55 34.01
N VAL A 128 -8.87 -37.46 34.24
CA VAL A 128 -8.54 -36.10 33.79
C VAL A 128 -8.58 -35.14 34.97
N CYS A 129 -7.56 -34.30 35.08
CA CYS A 129 -7.56 -33.11 35.91
C CYS A 129 -7.99 -31.91 35.07
N LEU A 130 -9.06 -31.25 35.52
CA LEU A 130 -9.50 -29.97 35.00
C LEU A 130 -8.95 -28.87 35.90
N VAL A 131 -8.18 -27.96 35.31
CA VAL A 131 -7.67 -26.74 35.95
C VAL A 131 -8.44 -25.56 35.40
N VAL A 132 -9.03 -24.76 36.28
CA VAL A 132 -9.83 -23.58 35.94
C VAL A 132 -9.19 -22.35 36.55
N LEU A 133 -8.92 -21.36 35.72
CA LEU A 133 -8.40 -20.07 36.11
C LEU A 133 -9.42 -19.00 35.76
N ARG A 134 -9.71 -18.10 36.70
CA ARG A 134 -10.50 -16.92 36.41
C ARG A 134 -9.66 -15.93 35.61
N ILE A 135 -10.17 -15.47 34.48
CA ILE A 135 -9.50 -14.45 33.67
C ILE A 135 -9.81 -13.09 34.32
N THR A 136 -8.83 -12.47 34.99
CA THR A 136 -8.99 -11.13 35.57
C THR A 136 -8.84 -10.05 34.49
N ARG A 137 -9.53 -8.91 34.68
CA ARG A 137 -9.44 -7.75 33.78
C ARG A 137 -8.00 -7.23 33.59
N GLU A 138 -7.15 -7.35 34.62
CA GLU A 138 -5.77 -6.86 34.59
C GLU A 138 -4.88 -7.64 33.62
N SER A 139 -5.06 -8.97 33.50
CA SER A 139 -4.35 -9.78 32.50
C SER A 139 -4.78 -9.42 31.06
N ARG A 140 -6.07 -9.13 30.85
CA ARG A 140 -6.60 -8.73 29.52
C ARG A 140 -6.06 -7.36 29.07
N SER A 141 -5.84 -6.43 29.99
CA SER A 141 -5.24 -5.12 29.68
C SER A 141 -3.77 -5.25 29.26
N GLY A 142 -2.99 -6.12 29.92
CA GLY A 142 -1.59 -6.37 29.57
C GLY A 142 -1.43 -7.00 28.17
N ASP A 143 -2.23 -8.00 27.85
CA ASP A 143 -2.22 -8.67 26.54
C ASP A 143 -2.63 -7.71 25.41
N ARG A 144 -3.60 -6.82 25.67
CA ARG A 144 -4.02 -5.80 24.70
C ARG A 144 -2.96 -4.74 24.43
N LEU A 145 -2.22 -4.30 25.45
CA LEU A 145 -1.09 -3.39 25.24
C LEU A 145 0.01 -4.02 24.38
N ALA A 146 0.29 -5.32 24.57
CA ALA A 146 1.22 -6.06 23.74
C ALA A 146 0.75 -6.15 22.28
N LEU A 147 -0.53 -6.50 22.07
CA LEU A 147 -1.15 -6.52 20.74
C LEU A 147 -1.12 -5.16 20.04
N LEU A 148 -1.39 -4.08 20.78
CA LEU A 148 -1.29 -2.72 20.24
C LEU A 148 0.16 -2.35 19.84
N GLY A 149 1.15 -2.85 20.58
CA GLY A 149 2.57 -2.73 20.22
C GLY A 149 2.89 -3.47 18.92
N GLU A 150 2.41 -4.71 18.78
CA GLU A 150 2.58 -5.51 17.55
C GLU A 150 1.88 -4.86 16.35
N ALA A 151 0.67 -4.32 16.55
CA ALA A 151 -0.08 -3.60 15.54
C ALA A 151 0.73 -2.43 14.94
N GLY A 152 1.42 -1.66 15.80
CA GLY A 152 2.27 -0.56 15.37
C GLY A 152 3.48 -0.99 14.53
N ALA A 153 3.96 -2.22 14.71
CA ALA A 153 5.07 -2.77 13.92
C ALA A 153 4.60 -3.40 12.59
N ARG A 154 3.33 -3.80 12.47
CA ARG A 154 2.80 -4.54 11.32
C ARG A 154 1.88 -3.73 10.41
N ILE A 155 1.22 -2.69 10.93
CA ILE A 155 0.25 -1.88 10.19
C ILE A 155 0.90 -0.55 9.78
N GLY A 156 0.84 -0.23 8.50
CA GLY A 156 1.35 1.04 7.98
C GLY A 156 2.87 1.04 7.84
N THR A 157 3.44 -0.14 7.58
CA THR A 157 4.87 -0.31 7.29
C THR A 157 5.27 0.26 5.92
N THR A 158 4.28 0.67 5.13
CA THR A 158 4.45 1.23 3.79
C THR A 158 3.59 2.48 3.62
N LEU A 159 3.93 3.32 2.63
CA LEU A 159 3.12 4.48 2.24
C LEU A 159 2.01 4.13 1.23
N ASP A 160 1.55 2.88 1.22
CA ASP A 160 0.46 2.39 0.38
C ASP A 160 -0.84 2.27 1.19
N VAL A 161 -1.87 3.02 0.77
CA VAL A 161 -3.18 3.09 1.41
C VAL A 161 -3.89 1.72 1.39
N MET A 162 -3.86 1.02 0.26
CA MET A 162 -4.54 -0.27 0.09
C MET A 162 -3.84 -1.35 0.93
N ARG A 163 -2.50 -1.34 0.92
CA ARG A 163 -1.72 -2.27 1.73
C ARG A 163 -1.92 -2.05 3.22
N THR A 164 -1.89 -0.80 3.68
CA THR A 164 -2.11 -0.46 5.09
C THR A 164 -3.53 -0.86 5.55
N ALA A 165 -4.55 -0.64 4.70
CA ALA A 165 -5.92 -1.05 4.98
C ALA A 165 -6.05 -2.59 5.05
N GLN A 166 -5.33 -3.30 4.17
CA GLN A 166 -5.28 -4.76 4.18
C GLN A 166 -4.55 -5.32 5.42
N GLU A 167 -3.45 -4.69 5.83
CA GLU A 167 -2.72 -5.02 7.07
C GLU A 167 -3.62 -4.84 8.30
N LEU A 168 -4.39 -3.74 8.36
CA LEU A 168 -5.38 -3.51 9.42
C LEU A 168 -6.47 -4.60 9.44
N ALA A 169 -7.02 -4.97 8.27
CA ALA A 169 -8.03 -6.01 8.18
C ALA A 169 -7.49 -7.36 8.68
N ALA A 170 -6.32 -7.77 8.18
CA ALA A 170 -5.70 -9.04 8.54
C ALA A 170 -5.29 -9.11 10.01
N PHE A 171 -4.73 -8.03 10.55
CA PHE A 171 -4.38 -7.97 11.96
C PHE A 171 -5.63 -8.07 12.85
N SER A 172 -6.69 -7.34 12.50
CA SER A 172 -7.96 -7.37 13.25
C SER A 172 -8.60 -8.76 13.25
N VAL A 173 -8.47 -9.53 12.16
CA VAL A 173 -8.96 -10.92 12.14
C VAL A 173 -8.15 -11.84 13.06
N SER A 174 -6.84 -11.63 13.16
CA SER A 174 -5.98 -12.48 13.98
C SER A 174 -6.21 -12.36 15.50
N CYS A 175 -6.82 -11.26 15.96
CA CYS A 175 -6.89 -10.95 17.40
C CYS A 175 -8.27 -10.50 17.91
N LEU A 176 -9.22 -10.18 17.04
CA LEU A 176 -10.46 -9.52 17.47
C LEU A 176 -11.74 -10.06 16.82
N ALA A 177 -11.74 -10.32 15.51
CA ALA A 177 -12.95 -10.59 14.73
C ALA A 177 -12.78 -11.76 13.75
N ASP A 178 -13.87 -12.36 13.30
CA ASP A 178 -13.80 -13.47 12.32
C ASP A 178 -13.78 -12.94 10.88
N PHE A 179 -14.37 -11.75 10.66
CA PHE A 179 -14.44 -11.10 9.37
C PHE A 179 -14.31 -9.59 9.52
N VAL A 180 -13.43 -8.98 8.72
CA VAL A 180 -13.14 -7.55 8.77
C VAL A 180 -13.10 -6.94 7.37
N THR A 181 -13.78 -5.82 7.21
CA THR A 181 -13.70 -4.98 6.01
C THR A 181 -13.25 -3.57 6.37
N VAL A 182 -12.37 -3.01 5.55
CA VAL A 182 -11.94 -1.62 5.63
C VAL A 182 -12.41 -0.90 4.38
N ASP A 183 -13.35 0.03 4.56
CA ASP A 183 -13.96 0.79 3.47
C ASP A 183 -13.56 2.27 3.61
N LEU A 184 -12.80 2.79 2.65
CA LEU A 184 -12.28 4.17 2.65
C LEU A 184 -13.07 5.05 1.68
N ALA A 185 -13.22 6.33 2.01
CA ALA A 185 -13.83 7.30 1.10
C ALA A 185 -12.98 7.41 -0.18
N ASP A 186 -13.63 7.32 -1.34
CA ASP A 186 -13.00 7.38 -2.66
C ASP A 186 -12.65 8.84 -2.99
N THR A 187 -11.58 9.36 -2.37
CA THR A 187 -11.01 10.70 -2.63
C THR A 187 -9.87 10.66 -3.65
N LEU A 188 -9.64 9.52 -4.31
CA LEU A 188 -8.43 9.23 -5.09
C LEU A 188 -8.47 9.81 -6.53
N ARG A 189 -9.39 10.72 -6.84
CA ARG A 189 -9.31 11.51 -8.08
C ARG A 189 -8.81 12.91 -7.73
N LEU A 190 -7.62 13.23 -8.26
CA LEU A 190 -6.88 14.46 -8.03
C LEU A 190 -7.79 15.69 -7.90
N GLY A 191 -7.68 16.40 -6.78
CA GLY A 191 -8.18 17.77 -6.61
C GLY A 191 -9.70 17.93 -6.53
N GLU A 192 -10.47 16.84 -6.47
CA GLU A 192 -11.93 16.91 -6.38
C GLU A 192 -12.43 16.63 -4.95
N GLU A 193 -13.50 17.32 -4.56
CA GLU A 193 -14.29 17.02 -3.36
C GLU A 193 -14.70 15.53 -3.33
N PRO A 194 -14.96 14.94 -2.15
CA PRO A 194 -15.39 13.54 -2.04
C PRO A 194 -16.48 13.23 -3.06
N LEU A 195 -16.21 12.25 -3.95
CA LEU A 195 -17.17 11.87 -4.98
C LEU A 195 -18.48 11.50 -4.28
N SER A 196 -19.51 12.31 -4.53
CA SER A 196 -20.82 12.16 -3.93
C SER A 196 -21.77 11.67 -5.01
N ARG A 197 -22.48 10.58 -4.73
CA ARG A 197 -23.57 10.09 -5.61
C ARG A 197 -24.90 10.57 -5.07
N LEU A 198 -25.83 10.92 -5.96
CA LEU A 198 -27.24 10.99 -5.60
C LEU A 198 -27.73 9.55 -5.32
N GLY A 199 -28.14 9.31 -4.09
CA GLY A 199 -28.85 8.11 -3.70
C GLY A 199 -30.25 8.05 -4.34
N PRO A 200 -30.89 6.87 -4.35
CA PRO A 200 -32.25 6.70 -4.87
C PRO A 200 -33.29 7.59 -4.17
N ASP A 201 -33.01 8.03 -2.94
CA ASP A 201 -33.86 8.94 -2.16
C ASP A 201 -33.46 10.44 -2.31
N GLY A 202 -32.55 10.80 -3.21
CA GLY A 202 -32.11 12.19 -3.45
C GLY A 202 -30.98 12.70 -2.54
N ASP A 203 -30.50 11.89 -1.59
CA ASP A 203 -29.40 12.21 -0.68
C ASP A 203 -28.01 12.07 -1.34
N TYR A 204 -27.07 12.98 -1.05
CA TYR A 204 -25.66 12.79 -1.39
C TYR A 204 -25.01 11.75 -0.47
N VAL A 205 -24.48 10.66 -1.04
CA VAL A 205 -23.75 9.62 -0.30
C VAL A 205 -22.29 9.60 -0.79
N PRO A 206 -21.29 9.69 0.11
CA PRO A 206 -19.91 9.54 -0.27
C PRO A 206 -19.67 8.17 -0.89
N VAL A 207 -18.93 8.13 -2.00
CA VAL A 207 -18.52 6.88 -2.64
C VAL A 207 -17.40 6.27 -1.79
N PHE A 208 -17.57 5.04 -1.31
CA PHE A 208 -16.53 4.29 -0.62
C PHE A 208 -15.92 3.24 -1.54
N ARG A 209 -14.67 2.88 -1.28
CA ARG A 209 -13.97 1.78 -1.93
C ARG A 209 -13.46 0.82 -0.87
N ARG A 210 -13.61 -0.48 -1.13
CA ARG A 210 -13.07 -1.51 -0.26
C ARG A 210 -11.55 -1.51 -0.37
N ALA A 211 -10.89 -1.06 0.69
CA ALA A 211 -9.45 -0.95 0.75
C ALA A 211 -8.79 -2.18 1.38
N GLY A 212 -9.48 -2.86 2.30
CA GLY A 212 -9.00 -4.08 2.94
C GLY A 212 -10.13 -5.07 3.22
N LEU A 213 -9.81 -6.36 3.17
CA LEU A 213 -10.74 -7.47 3.41
C LEU A 213 -9.98 -8.64 4.03
N SER A 214 -10.44 -9.15 5.17
CA SER A 214 -9.88 -10.37 5.75
C SER A 214 -10.98 -11.20 6.42
N SER A 215 -10.78 -12.51 6.43
CA SER A 215 -11.71 -13.50 6.96
C SER A 215 -10.94 -14.70 7.50
N VAL A 216 -11.48 -15.37 8.51
CA VAL A 216 -11.06 -16.72 8.92
C VAL A 216 -11.46 -17.79 7.89
N HIS A 217 -12.44 -17.51 7.04
CA HIS A 217 -12.87 -18.39 5.94
C HIS A 217 -12.07 -18.08 4.67
N GLU A 218 -11.48 -19.12 4.08
CA GLU A 218 -10.66 -18.98 2.87
C GLU A 218 -11.46 -18.35 1.72
N GLY A 219 -10.89 -17.30 1.11
CA GLY A 219 -11.52 -16.56 0.01
C GLY A 219 -12.62 -15.58 0.43
N ALA A 220 -12.86 -15.38 1.74
CA ALA A 220 -13.85 -14.46 2.29
C ALA A 220 -15.25 -14.59 1.62
N PRO A 221 -15.84 -15.80 1.59
CA PRO A 221 -17.09 -16.05 0.88
C PRO A 221 -18.29 -15.26 1.42
N GLU A 222 -18.23 -14.70 2.61
CA GLU A 222 -19.19 -13.80 3.24
C GLU A 222 -19.15 -12.36 2.68
N ALA A 223 -18.09 -11.99 1.96
CA ALA A 223 -17.93 -10.66 1.39
C ALA A 223 -18.96 -10.39 0.27
N VAL A 224 -19.63 -9.23 0.36
CA VAL A 224 -20.54 -8.73 -0.70
C VAL A 224 -19.79 -7.97 -1.80
N SER A 225 -18.61 -7.44 -1.48
CA SER A 225 -17.74 -6.69 -2.40
C SER A 225 -16.29 -7.08 -2.13
N GLN A 226 -15.47 -7.14 -3.17
CA GLN A 226 -14.05 -7.50 -3.10
C GLN A 226 -13.17 -6.27 -2.93
N VAL A 227 -11.90 -6.47 -2.59
CA VAL A 227 -10.91 -5.39 -2.53
C VAL A 227 -10.85 -4.66 -3.88
N GLY A 228 -10.93 -3.33 -3.83
CA GLY A 228 -10.99 -2.47 -5.01
C GLY A 228 -12.40 -2.15 -5.50
N ASP A 229 -13.43 -2.87 -5.08
CA ASP A 229 -14.81 -2.57 -5.48
C ASP A 229 -15.35 -1.29 -4.84
N VAL A 230 -16.27 -0.64 -5.54
CA VAL A 230 -17.05 0.48 -4.98
C VAL A 230 -18.11 -0.09 -4.04
N VAL A 231 -18.10 0.36 -2.79
CA VAL A 231 -19.04 -0.06 -1.76
C VAL A 231 -20.21 0.91 -1.71
N TYR A 232 -21.41 0.38 -1.89
CA TYR A 232 -22.65 1.14 -1.74
C TYR A 232 -23.14 1.07 -0.30
N VAL A 233 -23.34 2.23 0.33
CA VAL A 233 -23.90 2.33 1.69
C VAL A 233 -25.31 2.91 1.58
N PRO A 234 -26.36 2.10 1.82
CA PRO A 234 -27.74 2.61 1.87
C PRO A 234 -27.90 3.73 2.91
N SER A 235 -28.79 4.69 2.65
CA SER A 235 -29.08 5.81 3.55
C SER A 235 -29.53 5.39 4.95
N SER A 236 -30.19 4.24 5.07
CA SER A 236 -30.65 3.66 6.33
C SER A 236 -29.59 2.81 7.06
N SER A 237 -28.42 2.59 6.45
CA SER A 237 -27.40 1.70 6.99
C SER A 237 -26.74 2.26 8.26
N PRO A 238 -26.44 1.41 9.26
CA PRO A 238 -25.61 1.77 10.41
C PRO A 238 -24.26 2.38 10.01
N LEU A 239 -23.70 1.97 8.86
CA LEU A 239 -22.46 2.54 8.32
C LEU A 239 -22.61 4.05 8.07
N LYS A 240 -23.73 4.53 7.50
CA LYS A 240 -23.95 5.96 7.26
C LYS A 240 -24.01 6.74 8.58
N ARG A 241 -24.63 6.18 9.61
CA ARG A 241 -24.70 6.79 10.95
C ARG A 241 -23.32 6.97 11.57
N VAL A 242 -22.46 5.96 11.48
CA VAL A 242 -21.08 6.03 11.98
C VAL A 242 -20.26 7.04 11.18
N LEU A 243 -20.37 7.02 9.85
CA LEU A 243 -19.70 7.96 8.96
C LEU A 243 -20.10 9.42 9.24
N SER A 244 -21.39 9.70 9.46
CA SER A 244 -21.87 11.06 9.71
C SER A 244 -21.60 11.54 11.13
N SER A 245 -21.70 10.67 12.13
CA SER A 245 -21.52 11.04 13.54
C SER A 245 -20.06 10.98 13.99
N GLY A 246 -19.22 10.20 13.30
CA GLY A 246 -17.86 9.88 13.72
C GLY A 246 -17.79 9.10 15.03
N ARG A 247 -18.89 8.46 15.45
CA ARG A 247 -18.98 7.64 16.68
C ARG A 247 -19.14 6.18 16.31
N SER A 248 -18.42 5.31 17.01
CA SER A 248 -18.50 3.87 16.80
C SER A 248 -19.86 3.31 17.20
N LEU A 249 -20.17 2.14 16.65
CA LEU A 249 -21.41 1.42 16.91
C LEU A 249 -21.08 -0.04 17.24
N LEU A 250 -21.68 -0.53 18.32
CA LEU A 250 -21.61 -1.91 18.75
C LEU A 250 -23.03 -2.49 18.75
N GLU A 251 -23.21 -3.60 18.04
CA GLU A 251 -24.40 -4.44 18.06
C GLU A 251 -23.98 -5.84 18.54
N PRO A 252 -24.04 -6.13 19.85
CA PRO A 252 -23.63 -7.42 20.40
C PRO A 252 -24.46 -8.58 19.85
N VAL A 253 -25.73 -8.30 19.52
CA VAL A 253 -26.59 -9.21 18.78
C VAL A 253 -27.09 -8.46 17.55
N LEU A 254 -26.71 -8.95 16.39
CA LEU A 254 -27.05 -8.35 15.11
C LEU A 254 -28.56 -8.43 14.86
N ASP A 255 -29.21 -7.28 14.69
CA ASP A 255 -30.63 -7.22 14.39
C ASP A 255 -30.89 -7.54 12.90
N THR A 256 -31.15 -8.81 12.62
CA THR A 256 -31.46 -9.29 11.27
C THR A 256 -32.80 -8.79 10.73
N ALA A 257 -33.68 -8.26 11.58
CA ALA A 257 -34.94 -7.64 11.19
C ALA A 257 -34.81 -6.15 10.83
N SER A 258 -33.59 -5.58 10.94
CA SER A 258 -33.38 -4.16 10.78
C SER A 258 -33.71 -3.66 9.37
N PRO A 259 -34.41 -2.50 9.22
CA PRO A 259 -34.90 -2.01 7.93
C PRO A 259 -33.83 -1.80 6.84
N TRP A 260 -32.56 -1.64 7.23
CA TRP A 260 -31.47 -1.44 6.27
C TRP A 260 -31.06 -2.72 5.55
N LEU A 261 -31.21 -3.89 6.19
CA LEU A 261 -30.96 -5.20 5.54
C LEU A 261 -31.99 -5.52 4.47
N ASN A 262 -33.23 -5.03 4.62
CA ASN A 262 -34.26 -5.13 3.58
C ASN A 262 -33.86 -4.42 2.27
N ARG A 263 -32.97 -3.42 2.36
CA ARG A 263 -32.41 -2.70 1.20
C ARG A 263 -31.09 -3.29 0.69
N ASP A 264 -30.56 -4.35 1.31
CA ASP A 264 -29.36 -5.09 0.90
C ASP A 264 -29.57 -6.62 1.04
N PRO A 265 -30.38 -7.24 0.16
CA PRO A 265 -30.72 -8.65 0.26
C PRO A 265 -29.51 -9.59 0.04
N ALA A 266 -28.48 -9.12 -0.66
CA ALA A 266 -27.24 -9.87 -0.82
C ALA A 266 -26.54 -10.04 0.54
N ARG A 267 -26.42 -8.95 1.30
CA ARG A 267 -25.83 -8.99 2.65
C ARG A 267 -26.68 -9.78 3.63
N ALA A 268 -28.01 -9.64 3.60
CA ALA A 268 -28.91 -10.41 4.46
C ALA A 268 -28.71 -11.93 4.28
N ARG A 269 -28.57 -12.41 3.03
CA ARG A 269 -28.27 -13.81 2.74
C ARG A 269 -26.90 -14.27 3.25
N LYS A 270 -25.89 -13.39 3.25
CA LYS A 270 -24.56 -13.72 3.78
C LYS A 270 -24.59 -13.81 5.31
N ILE A 271 -25.28 -12.89 5.98
CA ILE A 271 -25.48 -12.91 7.43
C ILE A 271 -26.09 -14.23 7.89
N ASP A 272 -27.20 -14.63 7.26
CA ASP A 272 -27.89 -15.89 7.57
C ASP A 272 -27.01 -17.12 7.26
N ARG A 273 -26.42 -17.18 6.05
CA ARG A 273 -25.63 -18.33 5.61
C ARG A 273 -24.37 -18.57 6.44
N PHE A 274 -23.70 -17.52 6.87
CA PHE A 274 -22.42 -17.60 7.60
C PHE A 274 -22.59 -17.37 9.11
N GLY A 275 -23.84 -17.27 9.61
CA GLY A 275 -24.11 -17.14 11.04
C GLY A 275 -23.52 -15.88 11.67
N LEU A 276 -23.45 -14.78 10.92
CA LEU A 276 -22.90 -13.51 11.42
C LEU A 276 -23.83 -12.97 12.52
N HIS A 277 -23.34 -12.92 13.77
CA HIS A 277 -24.20 -12.73 14.94
C HIS A 277 -23.90 -11.48 15.76
N SER A 278 -22.71 -10.88 15.62
CA SER A 278 -22.26 -9.71 16.38
C SER A 278 -21.44 -8.78 15.50
N LEU A 279 -21.64 -7.47 15.66
CA LEU A 279 -21.13 -6.41 14.76
C LEU A 279 -20.52 -5.24 15.54
N MET A 280 -19.36 -4.78 15.10
CA MET A 280 -18.81 -3.46 15.42
C MET A 280 -18.53 -2.66 14.16
N ILE A 281 -18.79 -1.36 14.21
CA ILE A 281 -18.44 -0.41 13.16
C ILE A 281 -17.66 0.73 13.81
N VAL A 282 -16.40 0.89 13.40
CA VAL A 282 -15.47 1.87 13.95
C VAL A 282 -15.07 2.86 12.87
N PRO A 283 -15.22 4.18 13.08
CA PRO A 283 -14.81 5.18 12.09
C PRO A 283 -13.29 5.32 12.07
N ILE A 284 -12.72 5.37 10.87
CA ILE A 284 -11.30 5.66 10.67
C ILE A 284 -11.15 7.17 10.69
N ARG A 285 -10.62 7.73 11.78
CA ARG A 285 -10.53 9.17 11.99
C ARG A 285 -9.09 9.62 12.13
N ALA A 286 -8.69 10.59 11.34
CA ALA A 286 -7.40 11.24 11.44
C ALA A 286 -7.55 12.75 11.33
N ARG A 287 -6.90 13.51 12.22
CA ARG A 287 -6.84 14.98 12.20
C ARG A 287 -8.21 15.67 12.04
N GLY A 288 -9.24 15.11 12.69
CA GLY A 288 -10.60 15.66 12.68
C GLY A 288 -11.48 15.23 11.50
N VAL A 289 -10.98 14.44 10.54
CA VAL A 289 -11.73 13.98 9.36
C VAL A 289 -11.97 12.47 9.43
N VAL A 290 -13.17 12.04 9.01
CA VAL A 290 -13.49 10.60 8.83
C VAL A 290 -13.00 10.16 7.45
N LEU A 291 -12.00 9.29 7.43
CA LEU A 291 -11.41 8.72 6.20
C LEU A 291 -12.22 7.55 5.65
N GLY A 292 -12.95 6.86 6.51
CA GLY A 292 -13.63 5.61 6.20
C GLY A 292 -14.17 4.93 7.44
N VAL A 293 -14.49 3.65 7.32
CA VAL A 293 -14.96 2.79 8.42
C VAL A 293 -14.30 1.42 8.35
N VAL A 294 -14.10 0.84 9.54
CA VAL A 294 -13.82 -0.57 9.72
C VAL A 294 -15.09 -1.24 10.22
N LEU A 295 -15.46 -2.33 9.58
CA LEU A 295 -16.57 -3.17 9.99
C LEU A 295 -16.01 -4.52 10.41
N LEU A 296 -16.33 -4.93 11.64
CA LEU A 296 -15.87 -6.16 12.28
C LEU A 296 -17.08 -7.02 12.60
N LEU A 297 -17.03 -8.30 12.26
CA LEU A 297 -18.10 -9.26 12.45
C LEU A 297 -17.56 -10.52 13.13
N ARG A 298 -18.40 -11.14 13.97
CA ARG A 298 -18.19 -12.50 14.49
C ARG A 298 -19.20 -13.49 13.90
N SER A 299 -18.71 -14.71 13.68
CA SER A 299 -19.44 -15.89 13.21
C SER A 299 -19.04 -17.11 14.02
N ASP A 300 -17.80 -17.58 13.83
CA ASP A 300 -17.27 -18.80 14.44
C ASP A 300 -16.98 -18.64 15.95
N ASP A 301 -16.51 -17.46 16.41
CA ASP A 301 -16.42 -17.18 17.85
C ASP A 301 -17.85 -17.00 18.40
N PRO A 302 -18.32 -17.86 19.32
CA PRO A 302 -19.68 -17.79 19.85
C PRO A 302 -19.90 -16.59 20.79
N ARG A 303 -18.84 -15.87 21.20
CA ARG A 303 -18.96 -14.72 22.11
C ARG A 303 -19.32 -13.45 21.33
N PRO A 304 -20.41 -12.75 21.70
CA PRO A 304 -20.67 -11.39 21.24
C PRO A 304 -19.51 -10.43 21.53
N PHE A 305 -19.40 -9.38 20.71
CA PHE A 305 -18.54 -8.24 21.04
C PHE A 305 -19.10 -7.51 22.26
N ASP A 306 -18.20 -7.00 23.10
CA ASP A 306 -18.54 -6.15 24.25
C ASP A 306 -17.90 -4.75 24.13
N GLU A 307 -18.18 -3.89 25.12
CA GLU A 307 -17.63 -2.52 25.18
C GLU A 307 -16.10 -2.52 25.30
N GLU A 308 -15.51 -3.54 25.90
CA GLU A 308 -14.06 -3.64 26.02
C GLU A 308 -13.43 -3.95 24.65
N ASP A 309 -14.04 -4.84 23.86
CA ASP A 309 -13.65 -5.11 22.47
C ASP A 309 -13.80 -3.86 21.60
N LEU A 310 -14.85 -3.06 21.80
CA LEU A 310 -15.05 -1.80 21.08
C LEU A 310 -13.93 -0.79 21.37
N LEU A 311 -13.56 -0.60 22.64
CA LEU A 311 -12.47 0.30 23.03
C LEU A 311 -11.13 -0.13 22.40
N PHE A 312 -10.84 -1.43 22.40
CA PHE A 312 -9.64 -1.95 21.76
C PHE A 312 -9.65 -1.75 20.24
N ALA A 313 -10.81 -1.98 19.60
CA ALA A 313 -11.00 -1.71 18.17
C ALA A 313 -10.76 -0.24 17.84
N GLU A 314 -11.30 0.69 18.66
CA GLU A 314 -11.10 2.13 18.52
C GLU A 314 -9.62 2.52 18.61
N GLU A 315 -8.88 1.99 19.58
CA GLU A 315 -7.45 2.26 19.74
C GLU A 315 -6.62 1.71 18.56
N LEU A 316 -6.93 0.50 18.11
CA LEU A 316 -6.28 -0.12 16.95
C LEU A 316 -6.54 0.70 15.67
N VAL A 317 -7.81 1.05 15.42
CA VAL A 317 -8.21 1.84 14.25
C VAL A 317 -7.64 3.25 14.31
N ALA A 318 -7.56 3.88 15.48
CA ALA A 318 -6.96 5.21 15.63
C ALA A 318 -5.47 5.24 15.24
N ARG A 319 -4.70 4.19 15.59
CA ARG A 319 -3.30 4.06 15.17
C ARG A 319 -3.18 3.87 13.66
N ALA A 320 -3.96 2.95 13.10
CA ALA A 320 -3.97 2.70 11.67
C ALA A 320 -4.46 3.91 10.87
N ALA A 321 -5.37 4.71 11.42
CA ALA A 321 -5.90 5.91 10.78
C ALA A 321 -4.81 6.95 10.50
N LEU A 322 -3.80 7.09 11.37
CA LEU A 322 -2.67 7.98 11.13
C LEU A 322 -1.80 7.50 9.97
N SER A 323 -1.48 6.20 9.93
CA SER A 323 -0.73 5.60 8.82
C SER A 323 -1.49 5.72 7.49
N LEU A 324 -2.81 5.48 7.51
CA LEU A 324 -3.69 5.67 6.35
C LEU A 324 -3.75 7.12 5.88
N ASP A 325 -3.86 8.10 6.79
CA ASP A 325 -3.83 9.53 6.43
C ASP A 325 -2.49 9.93 5.82
N ASN A 326 -1.38 9.46 6.40
CA ASN A 326 -0.04 9.74 5.91
C ASN A 326 0.17 9.14 4.50
N ALA A 327 -0.18 7.87 4.29
CA ALA A 327 -0.12 7.22 2.98
C ALA A 327 -1.00 7.96 1.94
N ARG A 328 -2.20 8.40 2.34
CA ARG A 328 -3.11 9.15 1.48
C ARG A 328 -2.55 10.53 1.10
N ARG A 329 -2.02 11.28 2.07
CA ARG A 329 -1.38 12.59 1.85
C ARG A 329 -0.18 12.47 0.93
N TYR A 330 0.72 11.52 1.22
CA TYR A 330 1.88 11.25 0.38
C TYR A 330 1.48 10.93 -1.06
N THR A 331 0.49 10.03 -1.26
CA THR A 331 -0.02 9.69 -2.59
C THR A 331 -0.61 10.91 -3.31
N HIS A 332 -1.34 11.77 -2.59
CA HIS A 332 -1.95 12.97 -3.16
C HIS A 332 -0.91 14.04 -3.54
N GLU A 333 0.05 14.31 -2.65
CA GLU A 333 1.15 15.25 -2.86
C GLU A 333 2.01 14.79 -4.05
N ARG A 334 2.38 13.51 -4.07
CA ARG A 334 3.12 12.89 -5.19
C ARG A 334 2.35 12.97 -6.50
N ALA A 335 1.05 12.67 -6.51
CA ALA A 335 0.23 12.79 -7.71
C ALA A 335 0.12 14.23 -8.22
N THR A 336 0.03 15.20 -7.30
CA THR A 336 -0.02 16.63 -7.63
C THR A 336 1.30 17.11 -8.22
N ALA A 337 2.44 16.74 -7.62
CA ALA A 337 3.75 17.04 -8.15
C ALA A 337 3.92 16.46 -9.57
N LEU A 338 3.63 15.17 -9.77
CA LEU A 338 3.70 14.54 -11.09
C LEU A 338 2.77 15.20 -12.12
N ALA A 339 1.59 15.68 -11.70
CA ALA A 339 0.69 16.42 -12.58
C ALA A 339 1.27 17.79 -12.98
N LEU A 340 1.92 18.50 -12.06
CA LEU A 340 2.62 19.76 -12.33
C LEU A 340 3.78 19.53 -13.31
N GLN A 341 4.67 18.56 -13.06
CA GLN A 341 5.80 18.25 -13.94
C GLN A 341 5.33 17.89 -15.36
N ARG A 342 4.31 17.03 -15.49
CA ARG A 342 3.69 16.71 -16.79
C ARG A 342 3.08 17.94 -17.47
N GLY A 343 2.63 18.93 -16.70
CA GLY A 343 2.13 20.20 -17.19
C GLY A 343 3.22 21.11 -17.77
N LEU A 344 4.47 20.98 -17.28
CA LEU A 344 5.63 21.75 -17.74
C LEU A 344 6.24 21.19 -19.04
N LEU A 345 6.07 19.89 -19.30
CA LEU A 345 6.54 19.24 -20.52
C LEU A 345 5.62 19.50 -21.74
N PRO A 346 6.14 19.40 -22.98
CA PRO A 346 5.32 19.55 -24.18
C PRO A 346 4.20 18.49 -24.22
N ARG A 347 2.94 18.92 -24.30
CA ARG A 347 1.81 18.01 -24.52
C ARG A 347 1.85 17.33 -25.89
N ARG A 348 2.51 17.97 -26.86
CA ARG A 348 2.68 17.51 -28.24
C ARG A 348 4.06 17.94 -28.73
N VAL A 349 4.75 17.02 -29.38
CA VAL A 349 5.93 17.33 -30.20
C VAL A 349 5.54 17.25 -31.67
N CYS A 350 5.95 18.23 -32.46
CA CYS A 350 5.67 18.29 -33.90
C CYS A 350 6.92 18.74 -34.63
N GLY A 351 7.55 17.84 -35.38
CA GLY A 351 8.70 18.13 -36.23
C GLY A 351 8.35 18.78 -37.58
N GLY A 352 7.09 19.22 -37.74
CA GLY A 352 6.60 19.77 -39.00
C GLY A 352 6.75 18.80 -40.18
N PRO A 353 6.99 19.31 -41.39
CA PRO A 353 7.25 18.46 -42.56
C PRO A 353 8.64 17.80 -42.54
N CYS A 354 9.54 18.25 -41.67
CA CYS A 354 10.97 17.98 -41.75
C CYS A 354 11.42 16.79 -40.89
N LEU A 355 10.68 16.51 -39.81
CA LEU A 355 10.96 15.40 -38.91
C LEU A 355 9.66 14.66 -38.54
N ASP A 356 9.68 13.33 -38.57
CA ASP A 356 8.74 12.53 -37.78
C ASP A 356 9.29 12.36 -36.38
N VAL A 357 8.54 12.76 -35.36
CA VAL A 357 9.05 12.78 -33.99
C VAL A 357 8.15 11.97 -33.06
N VAL A 358 8.78 11.22 -32.17
CA VAL A 358 8.15 10.58 -31.02
C VAL A 358 8.94 10.91 -29.77
N SER A 359 8.25 11.21 -28.68
CA SER A 359 8.86 11.36 -27.37
C SER A 359 8.18 10.45 -26.36
N ARG A 360 8.96 10.03 -25.36
CA ARG A 360 8.46 9.39 -24.14
C ARG A 360 9.21 9.95 -22.95
N PHE A 361 8.46 10.11 -21.88
CA PHE A 361 8.95 10.54 -20.58
C PHE A 361 8.43 9.54 -19.56
N LEU A 362 9.35 8.94 -18.80
CA LEU A 362 9.06 7.99 -17.74
C LEU A 362 9.63 8.58 -16.44
N PRO A 363 8.76 9.02 -15.50
CA PRO A 363 9.23 9.52 -14.23
C PRO A 363 9.83 8.38 -13.39
N ALA A 364 10.85 8.70 -12.61
CA ALA A 364 11.46 7.84 -11.63
C ALA A 364 10.50 7.48 -10.49
N ASP A 365 10.78 6.37 -9.80
CA ASP A 365 10.16 6.06 -8.52
C ASP A 365 10.96 6.67 -7.36
N LEU A 366 11.17 7.98 -7.40
CA LEU A 366 11.88 8.72 -6.36
C LEU A 366 10.99 8.87 -5.12
N GLU A 367 11.55 8.59 -3.94
CA GLU A 367 10.88 8.84 -2.65
C GLU A 367 10.45 10.31 -2.51
N ASP A 368 11.18 11.23 -3.17
CA ASP A 368 11.04 12.70 -3.10
C ASP A 368 10.38 13.37 -4.33
N GLY A 369 9.71 12.62 -5.21
CA GLY A 369 8.84 13.20 -6.24
C GLY A 369 9.48 13.45 -7.61
N VAL A 370 9.10 14.56 -8.24
CA VAL A 370 9.32 14.88 -9.68
C VAL A 370 10.80 15.10 -10.02
N GLY A 371 11.28 14.68 -11.18
CA GLY A 371 12.67 14.93 -11.60
C GLY A 371 12.87 16.14 -12.52
N GLY A 372 14.14 16.35 -12.86
CA GLY A 372 14.66 17.52 -13.57
C GLY A 372 14.64 17.41 -15.09
N ASP A 373 14.38 16.23 -15.63
CA ASP A 373 14.38 15.90 -17.06
C ASP A 373 13.40 16.74 -17.91
N TRP A 374 13.86 17.19 -19.09
CA TRP A 374 12.98 17.80 -20.09
C TRP A 374 13.40 17.58 -21.53
N TYR A 375 12.46 17.88 -22.42
CA TYR A 375 12.69 17.94 -23.85
C TYR A 375 11.77 18.97 -24.51
N ASP A 376 12.15 19.41 -25.71
CA ASP A 376 11.27 20.17 -26.59
C ASP A 376 11.63 19.95 -28.08
N VAL A 377 10.68 20.25 -28.95
CA VAL A 377 10.83 20.21 -30.41
C VAL A 377 10.31 21.53 -30.94
N ILE A 378 11.22 22.38 -31.39
CA ILE A 378 10.94 23.79 -31.66
C ILE A 378 11.08 24.05 -33.16
N PRO A 379 10.00 24.40 -33.87
CA PRO A 379 10.09 24.87 -35.25
C PRO A 379 10.91 26.17 -35.30
N LEU A 380 11.86 26.25 -36.22
CA LEU A 380 12.74 27.40 -36.43
C LEU A 380 12.45 28.05 -37.79
N PRO A 381 12.96 29.28 -38.03
CA PRO A 381 12.95 29.89 -39.35
C PRO A 381 13.59 28.99 -40.42
N ARG A 382 13.08 29.11 -41.66
CA ARG A 382 13.51 28.34 -42.85
C ARG A 382 13.21 26.84 -42.77
N ASP A 383 12.07 26.48 -42.17
CA ASP A 383 11.62 25.10 -41.98
C ASP A 383 12.63 24.21 -41.24
N ARG A 384 13.57 24.79 -40.50
CA ARG A 384 14.47 24.04 -39.63
C ARG A 384 13.74 23.63 -38.36
N VAL A 385 14.27 22.62 -37.67
CA VAL A 385 13.67 22.15 -36.41
C VAL A 385 14.78 21.96 -35.38
N ALA A 386 14.61 22.53 -34.20
CA ALA A 386 15.44 22.24 -33.05
C ALA A 386 14.89 21.07 -32.24
N LEU A 387 15.79 20.20 -31.79
CA LEU A 387 15.56 19.11 -30.85
C LEU A 387 16.36 19.42 -29.59
N VAL A 388 15.72 19.32 -28.44
CA VAL A 388 16.33 19.63 -27.15
C VAL A 388 16.01 18.53 -26.17
N VAL A 389 17.03 18.09 -25.45
CA VAL A 389 16.90 17.25 -24.25
C VAL A 389 17.86 17.80 -23.20
N GLY A 390 17.43 17.82 -21.95
CA GLY A 390 18.28 18.21 -20.83
C GLY A 390 17.79 17.60 -19.53
N ASP A 391 18.63 17.73 -18.51
CA ASP A 391 18.35 17.27 -17.17
C ASP A 391 18.91 18.26 -16.13
N VAL A 392 18.13 18.56 -15.10
CA VAL A 392 18.52 19.44 -14.00
C VAL A 392 18.98 18.56 -12.86
N VAL A 393 20.21 18.81 -12.37
CA VAL A 393 20.77 18.06 -11.26
C VAL A 393 19.90 18.22 -10.02
N GLY A 394 19.49 17.08 -9.45
CA GLY A 394 18.65 17.00 -8.26
C GLY A 394 17.22 16.52 -8.57
N HIS A 395 16.39 16.46 -7.55
CA HIS A 395 15.02 16.00 -7.65
C HIS A 395 14.09 16.85 -6.79
N GLY A 396 12.79 16.72 -7.02
CA GLY A 396 11.75 17.45 -6.31
C GLY A 396 11.26 18.70 -7.06
N ILE A 397 10.39 19.44 -6.40
CA ILE A 397 9.64 20.56 -7.00
C ILE A 397 10.58 21.65 -7.54
N ASP A 398 11.71 21.90 -6.87
CA ASP A 398 12.67 22.93 -7.28
C ASP A 398 13.40 22.56 -8.58
N ALA A 399 13.77 21.29 -8.76
CA ALA A 399 14.33 20.77 -10.00
C ALA A 399 13.33 20.92 -11.16
N ALA A 400 12.06 20.54 -10.93
CA ALA A 400 11.00 20.70 -11.92
C ALA A 400 10.70 22.19 -12.25
N ALA A 401 10.78 23.08 -11.26
CA ALA A 401 10.61 24.52 -11.48
C ALA A 401 11.75 25.10 -12.34
N THR A 402 13.00 24.76 -12.02
CA THR A 402 14.18 25.13 -12.81
C THR A 402 14.06 24.60 -14.23
N MET A 403 13.73 23.32 -14.38
CA MET A 403 13.46 22.68 -15.67
C MET A 403 12.45 23.48 -16.52
N GLY A 404 11.32 23.88 -15.93
CA GLY A 404 10.31 24.70 -16.61
C GLY A 404 10.82 26.06 -17.06
N ARG A 405 11.67 26.72 -16.25
CA ARG A 405 12.34 27.98 -16.60
C ARG A 405 13.31 27.78 -17.77
N LEU A 406 14.15 26.74 -17.72
CA LEU A 406 15.13 26.42 -18.78
C LEU A 406 14.46 26.10 -20.09
N ARG A 407 13.42 25.27 -20.07
CA ARG A 407 12.63 24.97 -21.27
C ARG A 407 12.05 26.24 -21.90
N THR A 408 11.56 27.17 -21.08
CA THR A 408 11.03 28.47 -21.56
C THR A 408 12.13 29.37 -22.11
N ALA A 409 13.28 29.44 -21.44
CA ALA A 409 14.45 30.18 -21.89
C ALA A 409 14.98 29.67 -23.23
N VAL A 410 15.16 28.34 -23.37
CA VAL A 410 15.56 27.70 -24.63
C VAL A 410 14.61 28.06 -25.76
N ARG A 411 13.29 28.02 -25.52
CA ARG A 411 12.31 28.36 -26.55
C ARG A 411 12.45 29.82 -27.01
N THR A 412 12.65 30.73 -26.06
CA THR A 412 12.83 32.16 -26.36
C THR A 412 14.15 32.41 -27.11
N LEU A 413 15.23 31.74 -26.72
CA LEU A 413 16.54 31.83 -27.39
C LEU A 413 16.53 31.19 -28.78
N ALA A 414 15.77 30.11 -28.96
CA ALA A 414 15.56 29.45 -30.24
C ALA A 414 14.81 30.35 -31.24
N ASP A 415 13.85 31.15 -30.77
CA ASP A 415 13.13 32.13 -31.60
C ASP A 415 14.05 33.24 -32.13
N LEU A 416 15.19 33.50 -31.47
CA LEU A 416 16.23 34.42 -31.94
C LEU A 416 17.16 33.81 -32.99
N ASP A 417 16.96 32.54 -33.36
CA ASP A 417 17.73 31.80 -34.35
C ASP A 417 19.24 31.77 -34.07
N LEU A 418 19.60 31.65 -32.79
CA LEU A 418 21.00 31.58 -32.35
C LEU A 418 21.64 30.23 -32.74
N PRO A 419 22.94 30.22 -33.11
CA PRO A 419 23.71 28.99 -33.24
C PRO A 419 23.72 28.17 -31.94
N PRO A 420 23.75 26.82 -32.00
CA PRO A 420 23.68 25.95 -30.83
C PRO A 420 24.64 26.30 -29.69
N GLU A 421 25.90 26.59 -30.00
CA GLU A 421 26.94 26.93 -29.03
C GLU A 421 26.69 28.27 -28.33
N GLN A 422 26.13 29.24 -29.06
CA GLN A 422 25.76 30.53 -28.48
C GLN A 422 24.50 30.41 -27.62
N LEU A 423 23.53 29.61 -28.05
CA LEU A 423 22.32 29.35 -27.28
C LEU A 423 22.67 28.71 -25.93
N LEU A 424 23.54 27.69 -25.91
CA LEU A 424 23.98 27.08 -24.65
C LEU A 424 24.75 28.07 -23.76
N ALA A 425 25.57 28.95 -24.33
CA ALA A 425 26.24 30.00 -23.55
C ALA A 425 25.25 30.98 -22.89
N HIS A 426 24.18 31.37 -23.60
CA HIS A 426 23.13 32.22 -23.01
C HIS A 426 22.30 31.48 -21.96
N LEU A 427 22.06 30.18 -22.16
CA LEU A 427 21.35 29.34 -21.21
C LEU A 427 22.16 29.15 -19.91
N ASP A 428 23.47 28.93 -20.00
CA ASP A 428 24.40 28.87 -18.87
C ASP A 428 24.34 30.15 -18.03
N GLN A 429 24.41 31.31 -18.68
CA GLN A 429 24.26 32.62 -18.01
C GLN A 429 22.87 32.81 -17.37
N THR A 430 21.82 32.25 -17.97
CA THR A 430 20.47 32.31 -17.41
C THR A 430 20.39 31.51 -16.10
N ILE A 431 20.97 30.32 -16.05
CA ILE A 431 21.02 29.49 -14.83
C ILE A 431 21.77 30.19 -13.71
N ILE A 432 22.93 30.78 -14.02
CA ILE A 432 23.76 31.49 -13.03
C ILE A 432 22.95 32.63 -12.38
N ARG A 433 22.25 33.44 -13.19
CA ARG A 433 21.40 34.52 -12.67
C ARG A 433 20.23 34.02 -11.85
N LEU A 434 19.57 32.95 -12.28
CA LEU A 434 18.46 32.34 -11.52
C LEU A 434 18.93 31.84 -10.15
N ALA A 435 20.14 31.25 -10.08
CA ALA A 435 20.73 30.81 -8.83
C ALA A 435 21.12 31.99 -7.91
N GLU A 436 21.56 33.12 -8.47
CA GLU A 436 21.87 34.34 -7.71
C GLU A 436 20.60 34.98 -7.10
N GLU A 437 19.47 34.94 -7.80
CA GLU A 437 18.20 35.51 -7.33
C GLU A 437 17.55 34.72 -6.18
N GLU A 438 17.84 33.43 -6.07
CA GLU A 438 17.27 32.54 -5.04
C GLU A 438 18.10 32.47 -3.74
N GLY A 439 19.36 32.95 -3.77
CA GLY A 439 20.32 32.78 -2.68
C GLY A 439 20.23 33.83 -1.57
N ASP A 440 19.52 33.51 -0.47
CA ASP A 440 19.70 34.20 0.83
C ASP A 440 20.97 33.64 1.53
N GLY A 441 22.14 33.97 1.00
CA GLY A 441 23.46 33.92 1.65
C GLY A 441 24.04 32.58 2.17
N LEU A 442 23.28 31.51 2.36
CA LEU A 442 23.75 30.30 3.08
C LEU A 442 23.46 28.93 2.43
N HIS A 443 22.73 28.85 1.32
CA HIS A 443 22.51 27.58 0.59
C HIS A 443 22.65 27.76 -0.93
N VAL A 444 23.88 28.00 -1.40
CA VAL A 444 24.19 27.89 -2.84
C VAL A 444 24.40 26.41 -3.16
N ALA A 445 23.34 25.62 -3.19
CA ALA A 445 23.37 24.43 -4.01
C ALA A 445 23.43 24.96 -5.45
N SER A 446 24.59 24.88 -6.09
CA SER A 446 24.79 25.36 -7.46
C SER A 446 23.82 24.62 -8.39
N VAL A 447 22.69 25.26 -8.72
CA VAL A 447 21.75 24.78 -9.72
C VAL A 447 22.53 24.52 -10.99
N SER A 448 22.57 23.26 -11.42
CA SER A 448 23.34 22.80 -12.57
C SER A 448 22.42 21.98 -13.46
N ALA A 449 22.66 22.02 -14.76
CA ALA A 449 21.88 21.25 -15.71
C ALA A 449 22.72 20.76 -16.88
N THR A 450 22.40 19.58 -17.39
CA THR A 450 22.91 19.11 -18.68
C THR A 450 21.94 19.48 -19.80
N CYS A 451 22.45 19.71 -21.00
CA CYS A 451 21.61 20.01 -22.16
C CYS A 451 22.29 19.61 -23.46
N LEU A 452 21.52 19.02 -24.38
CA LEU A 452 21.88 18.86 -25.77
C LEU A 452 20.89 19.63 -26.63
N TYR A 453 21.41 20.51 -27.48
CA TYR A 453 20.63 21.29 -28.44
C TYR A 453 21.09 20.96 -29.86
N ALA A 454 20.17 20.49 -30.70
CA ALA A 454 20.43 20.08 -32.07
C ALA A 454 19.48 20.78 -33.04
N VAL A 455 20.00 21.32 -34.14
CA VAL A 455 19.21 21.97 -35.19
C VAL A 455 19.34 21.19 -36.49
N TYR A 456 18.23 20.67 -37.00
CA TYR A 456 18.18 19.99 -38.29
C TYR A 456 17.72 20.94 -39.39
N ASP A 457 18.49 21.00 -40.47
CA ASP A 457 18.13 21.67 -41.71
C ASP A 457 17.71 20.65 -42.79
N PRO A 458 16.43 20.63 -43.20
CA PRO A 458 15.92 19.67 -44.19
C PRO A 458 16.41 19.95 -45.62
N VAL A 459 16.92 21.15 -45.89
CA VAL A 459 17.42 21.56 -47.21
C VAL A 459 18.84 21.06 -47.41
N SER A 460 19.74 21.39 -46.48
CA SER A 460 21.13 20.93 -46.52
C SER A 460 21.32 19.50 -46.00
N ARG A 461 20.31 18.94 -45.32
CA ARG A 461 20.36 17.66 -44.59
C ARG A 461 21.42 17.63 -43.50
N ARG A 462 21.82 18.80 -43.00
CA ARG A 462 22.83 18.92 -41.94
C ARG A 462 22.15 19.12 -40.60
N CYS A 463 22.75 18.54 -39.58
CA CYS A 463 22.36 18.74 -38.20
C CYS A 463 23.52 19.32 -37.41
N THR A 464 23.34 20.53 -36.91
CA THR A 464 24.31 21.25 -36.08
C THR A 464 23.93 21.04 -34.62
N MET A 465 24.87 20.60 -33.78
CA MET A 465 24.58 20.23 -32.39
C MET A 465 25.64 20.77 -31.45
N ALA A 466 25.23 21.16 -30.24
CA ALA A 466 26.13 21.44 -29.13
C ALA A 466 25.63 20.72 -27.87
N ARG A 467 26.55 20.33 -26.99
CA ARG A 467 26.26 19.65 -25.71
C ARG A 467 26.93 20.34 -24.53
N ALA A 468 26.21 20.42 -23.43
CA ALA A 468 26.66 20.86 -22.11
C ALA A 468 26.48 19.70 -21.14
N GLY A 469 27.53 18.91 -20.89
CA GLY A 469 27.54 17.77 -19.96
C GLY A 469 26.65 16.57 -20.33
N HIS A 470 25.79 16.69 -21.35
CA HIS A 470 24.76 15.71 -21.67
C HIS A 470 25.30 14.48 -22.43
N PRO A 471 24.68 13.29 -22.32
CA PRO A 471 25.05 12.12 -23.09
C PRO A 471 25.07 12.36 -24.62
N PRO A 472 25.95 11.68 -25.38
CA PRO A 472 26.00 11.82 -26.83
C PRO A 472 24.74 11.25 -27.48
N PRO A 473 24.21 11.86 -28.55
CA PRO A 473 23.03 11.36 -29.24
C PRO A 473 23.38 10.14 -30.09
N ALA A 474 22.42 9.23 -30.24
CA ALA A 474 22.55 8.08 -31.12
C ALA A 474 21.95 8.39 -32.51
N VAL A 475 22.68 8.06 -33.57
CA VAL A 475 22.22 8.19 -34.95
C VAL A 475 22.19 6.84 -35.62
N ARG A 476 21.09 6.52 -36.29
CA ARG A 476 20.96 5.37 -37.18
C ARG A 476 20.88 5.82 -38.63
N ASP A 477 21.78 5.31 -39.45
CA ASP A 477 21.74 5.54 -40.89
C ASP A 477 20.56 4.81 -41.56
N PRO A 478 20.01 5.29 -42.70
CA PRO A 478 18.95 4.58 -43.42
C PRO A 478 19.36 3.17 -43.85
N GLY A 479 20.65 2.96 -44.14
CA GLY A 479 21.25 1.67 -44.46
C GLY A 479 21.39 0.72 -43.26
N GLY A 480 21.10 1.20 -42.04
CA GLY A 480 21.30 0.47 -40.80
C GLY A 480 22.64 0.80 -40.14
N GLY A 481 22.85 0.28 -38.92
CA GLY A 481 23.99 0.66 -38.10
C GLY A 481 23.68 1.91 -37.28
N VAL A 482 24.01 1.83 -36.00
CA VAL A 482 23.80 2.88 -35.01
C VAL A 482 25.16 3.34 -34.48
N ALA A 483 25.41 4.64 -34.56
CA ALA A 483 26.61 5.30 -34.06
C ALA A 483 26.23 6.36 -33.01
N PHE A 484 27.04 6.48 -31.96
CA PHE A 484 26.95 7.60 -31.03
C PHE A 484 27.86 8.72 -31.53
N LEU A 485 27.33 9.93 -31.63
CA LEU A 485 28.09 11.04 -32.19
C LEU A 485 29.15 11.53 -31.20
N ASP A 486 30.40 11.60 -31.67
CA ASP A 486 31.50 12.21 -30.93
C ASP A 486 31.43 13.73 -31.07
N LEU A 487 30.67 14.35 -30.16
CA LEU A 487 30.48 15.79 -30.08
C LEU A 487 31.41 16.38 -29.00
N PRO A 488 31.97 17.59 -29.20
CA PRO A 488 32.75 18.27 -28.17
C PRO A 488 31.96 18.37 -26.86
N ASN A 489 32.53 17.88 -25.76
CA ASN A 489 31.84 17.88 -24.47
C ASN A 489 32.04 19.21 -23.73
N GLY A 490 31.03 20.07 -23.74
CA GLY A 490 31.00 21.24 -22.86
C GLY A 490 30.73 20.87 -21.40
N THR A 491 31.07 21.76 -20.46
CA THR A 491 30.72 21.57 -19.05
C THR A 491 29.21 21.65 -18.83
N PRO A 492 28.65 21.04 -17.77
CA PRO A 492 27.28 21.31 -17.36
C PRO A 492 27.01 22.82 -17.24
N LEU A 493 25.78 23.21 -17.54
CA LEU A 493 25.30 24.57 -17.41
C LEU A 493 25.22 24.97 -15.93
N GLY A 494 25.34 26.26 -15.64
CA GLY A 494 25.35 26.81 -14.28
C GLY A 494 26.74 26.88 -13.65
N LEU A 495 27.77 26.33 -14.31
CA LEU A 495 29.15 26.38 -13.85
C LEU A 495 29.93 27.59 -14.38
N GLY A 496 29.39 28.32 -15.37
CA GLY A 496 30.03 29.54 -15.87
C GLY A 496 31.35 29.31 -16.60
N MET A 497 31.49 28.15 -17.26
CA MET A 497 32.74 27.74 -17.94
C MET A 497 32.55 27.57 -19.47
N PRO A 498 32.21 28.63 -20.24
CA PRO A 498 32.29 28.60 -21.70
C PRO A 498 33.75 28.45 -22.18
N PRO A 499 34.01 28.02 -23.44
CA PRO A 499 33.05 27.94 -24.54
C PRO A 499 32.39 26.56 -24.73
N TYR A 500 31.14 26.59 -25.17
CA TYR A 500 30.50 25.46 -25.84
C TYR A 500 30.94 25.41 -27.30
N GLN A 501 31.00 24.22 -27.88
CA GLN A 501 31.37 24.03 -29.28
C GLN A 501 30.28 23.25 -30.01
N ALA A 502 29.97 23.70 -31.23
CA ALA A 502 29.07 22.99 -32.11
C ALA A 502 29.85 22.06 -33.05
N ALA A 503 29.26 20.91 -33.33
CA ALA A 503 29.68 20.01 -34.38
C ALA A 503 28.53 19.79 -35.35
N GLU A 504 28.87 19.46 -36.59
CA GLU A 504 27.89 19.36 -37.66
C GLU A 504 28.03 18.05 -38.41
N VAL A 505 26.91 17.36 -38.55
CA VAL A 505 26.84 16.01 -39.11
C VAL A 505 25.79 16.00 -40.22
N GLU A 506 26.10 15.35 -41.33
CA GLU A 506 25.10 15.09 -42.38
C GLU A 506 24.18 13.96 -41.92
N LEU A 507 22.87 14.21 -41.94
CA LEU A 507 21.83 13.22 -41.66
C LEU A 507 21.00 13.02 -42.93
N PRO A 508 21.30 11.98 -43.73
CA PRO A 508 20.51 11.62 -44.89
C PRO A 508 19.03 11.50 -44.60
N GLU A 509 18.19 11.53 -45.64
CA GLU A 509 16.76 11.30 -45.49
C GLU A 509 16.48 9.89 -44.97
N GLY A 510 15.60 9.77 -43.97
CA GLY A 510 15.24 8.49 -43.35
C GLY A 510 16.12 8.10 -42.15
N SER A 511 17.20 8.84 -41.87
CA SER A 511 18.04 8.68 -40.68
C SER A 511 17.22 8.86 -39.41
N LEU A 512 17.61 8.16 -38.35
CA LEU A 512 17.05 8.37 -37.02
C LEU A 512 18.09 9.07 -36.15
N ILE A 513 17.65 10.06 -35.38
CA ILE A 513 18.41 10.64 -34.28
C ILE A 513 17.62 10.41 -32.98
N ALA A 514 18.29 9.88 -31.96
CA ALA A 514 17.75 9.64 -30.64
C ALA A 514 18.54 10.44 -29.60
N LEU A 515 17.82 11.31 -28.88
CA LEU A 515 18.31 12.10 -27.75
C LEU A 515 17.69 11.50 -26.50
N TYR A 516 18.47 11.37 -25.43
CA TYR A 516 18.02 10.71 -24.21
C TYR A 516 18.81 11.21 -23.00
N THR A 517 18.20 11.11 -21.83
CA THR A 517 18.84 11.41 -20.54
C THR A 517 19.59 10.20 -20.01
N ASP A 518 20.46 10.43 -19.04
CA ASP A 518 21.29 9.39 -18.42
C ASP A 518 20.48 8.31 -17.73
N GLY A 519 19.29 8.61 -17.20
CA GLY A 519 18.37 7.59 -16.66
C GLY A 519 18.04 6.44 -17.63
N LEU A 520 18.20 6.63 -18.94
CA LEU A 520 18.06 5.55 -19.93
C LEU A 520 19.24 4.57 -19.95
N ILE A 521 20.45 5.06 -19.67
CA ILE A 521 21.71 4.34 -19.84
C ILE A 521 22.41 4.00 -18.51
N GLU A 522 22.14 4.75 -17.46
CA GLU A 522 22.72 4.58 -16.14
C GLU A 522 22.04 3.43 -15.39
N ASP A 523 22.86 2.53 -14.85
CA ASP A 523 22.43 1.45 -13.98
C ASP A 523 23.43 1.38 -12.82
N ARG A 524 22.95 1.42 -11.58
CA ARG A 524 23.81 1.35 -10.37
C ARG A 524 24.74 0.13 -10.36
N ARG A 525 24.46 -0.90 -11.16
CA ARG A 525 25.25 -2.14 -11.25
C ARG A 525 26.16 -2.23 -12.49
N HIS A 526 25.94 -1.38 -13.51
CA HIS A 526 26.60 -1.49 -14.81
C HIS A 526 27.02 -0.10 -15.32
N GLY A 527 28.23 0.02 -15.86
CA GLY A 527 28.71 1.29 -16.43
C GLY A 527 27.91 1.76 -17.65
N PHE A 528 27.99 3.07 -17.95
CA PHE A 528 27.28 3.75 -19.04
C PHE A 528 27.38 3.03 -20.41
N ASP A 529 28.53 2.43 -20.72
CA ASP A 529 28.77 1.72 -21.99
C ASP A 529 27.78 0.57 -22.22
N ILE A 530 27.39 -0.14 -21.16
CA ILE A 530 26.42 -1.24 -21.24
C ILE A 530 25.02 -0.69 -21.54
N GLY A 531 24.65 0.44 -20.92
CA GLY A 531 23.44 1.20 -21.23
C GLY A 531 23.38 1.61 -22.69
N MET A 532 24.43 2.26 -23.18
CA MET A 532 24.54 2.69 -24.57
C MET A 532 24.46 1.51 -25.54
N GLU A 533 25.12 0.40 -25.25
CA GLU A 533 25.05 -0.81 -26.10
C GLU A 533 23.62 -1.39 -26.16
N ARG A 534 22.84 -1.34 -25.06
CA ARG A 534 21.42 -1.74 -25.06
C ARG A 534 20.59 -0.84 -25.97
N VAL A 535 20.76 0.48 -25.86
CA VAL A 535 20.08 1.46 -26.70
C VAL A 535 20.45 1.25 -28.18
N ARG A 536 21.74 1.02 -28.48
CA ARG A 536 22.23 0.73 -29.83
C ARG A 536 21.51 -0.47 -30.45
N ARG A 537 21.43 -1.58 -29.72
CA ARG A 537 20.75 -2.81 -30.19
C ARG A 537 19.25 -2.61 -30.40
N ALA A 538 18.60 -1.82 -29.56
CA ALA A 538 17.18 -1.53 -29.71
C ALA A 538 16.91 -0.64 -30.95
N LEU A 539 17.74 0.38 -31.17
CA LEU A 539 17.62 1.29 -32.31
C LEU A 539 17.90 0.63 -33.67
N ASP A 540 18.80 -0.36 -33.70
CA ASP A 540 19.22 -1.04 -34.94
C ASP A 540 18.16 -2.00 -35.52
N ARG A 541 17.03 -2.19 -34.82
CA ARG A 541 15.93 -3.05 -35.29
C ARG A 541 15.30 -2.48 -36.57
N PRO A 542 15.30 -3.24 -37.69
CA PRO A 542 14.75 -2.75 -38.96
C PRO A 542 13.21 -2.74 -38.95
N GLY A 543 12.61 -1.85 -39.75
CA GLY A 543 11.18 -1.90 -40.09
C GLY A 543 10.19 -1.47 -39.00
N LEU A 544 10.64 -1.10 -37.80
CA LEU A 544 9.75 -0.63 -36.73
C LEU A 544 9.23 0.78 -36.99
N ARG A 545 7.95 1.01 -36.63
CA ARG A 545 7.38 2.35 -36.52
C ARG A 545 8.08 3.08 -35.37
N LEU A 546 8.07 4.42 -35.40
CA LEU A 546 8.73 5.21 -34.36
C LEU A 546 8.20 4.92 -32.95
N ASP A 547 6.87 4.78 -32.78
CA ASP A 547 6.29 4.42 -31.48
C ASP A 547 6.77 3.06 -30.97
N ASP A 548 6.80 2.04 -31.84
CA ASP A 548 7.24 0.69 -31.49
C ASP A 548 8.75 0.67 -31.19
N LEU A 549 9.54 1.46 -31.91
CA LEU A 549 10.96 1.62 -31.67
C LEU A 549 11.22 2.29 -30.32
N CYS A 550 10.46 3.34 -29.99
CA CYS A 550 10.55 4.03 -28.71
C CYS A 550 10.20 3.09 -27.55
N SER A 551 9.13 2.31 -27.68
CA SER A 551 8.78 1.26 -26.71
C SER A 551 9.84 0.16 -26.62
N ALA A 552 10.47 -0.22 -27.73
CA ALA A 552 11.55 -1.20 -27.74
C ALA A 552 12.80 -0.70 -27.00
N VAL A 553 13.15 0.58 -27.13
CA VAL A 553 14.27 1.20 -26.40
C VAL A 553 13.94 1.27 -24.90
N LEU A 554 12.76 1.76 -24.52
CA LEU A 554 12.35 1.79 -23.11
C LEU A 554 12.25 0.40 -22.48
N GLY A 555 11.85 -0.61 -23.25
CA GLY A 555 11.84 -2.01 -22.80
C GLY A 555 13.22 -2.61 -22.53
N THR A 556 14.31 -1.88 -22.77
CA THR A 556 15.67 -2.29 -22.37
C THR A 556 16.03 -1.92 -20.93
N LEU A 557 15.21 -1.09 -20.28
CA LEU A 557 15.37 -0.74 -18.88
C LEU A 557 15.26 -2.00 -18.00
N PRO A 558 16.14 -2.16 -17.00
CA PRO A 558 16.18 -3.36 -16.17
C PRO A 558 14.99 -3.48 -15.21
N SER A 559 14.33 -2.35 -14.92
CA SER A 559 13.15 -2.24 -14.08
C SER A 559 12.05 -1.46 -14.82
N ALA A 560 10.79 -1.77 -14.52
CA ALA A 560 9.66 -0.97 -14.99
C ALA A 560 9.63 0.44 -14.37
N THR A 561 10.24 0.59 -13.19
CA THR A 561 10.45 1.86 -12.49
C THR A 561 11.95 2.19 -12.49
N PRO A 562 12.38 3.19 -13.27
CA PRO A 562 13.78 3.58 -13.31
C PRO A 562 14.18 4.32 -12.02
N PRO A 563 15.47 4.24 -11.62
CA PRO A 563 15.98 4.95 -10.45
C PRO A 563 16.07 6.46 -10.66
N ASP A 564 16.08 6.92 -11.91
CA ASP A 564 16.08 8.32 -12.31
C ASP A 564 15.09 8.56 -13.46
N ASP A 565 14.76 9.82 -13.73
CA ASP A 565 13.83 10.18 -14.79
C ASP A 565 14.41 9.75 -16.15
N VAL A 566 13.53 9.32 -17.05
CA VAL A 566 13.93 8.90 -18.39
C VAL A 566 13.19 9.69 -19.44
N THR A 567 13.94 10.48 -20.18
CA THR A 567 13.50 11.19 -21.36
C THR A 567 14.09 10.53 -22.60
N LEU A 568 13.24 10.25 -23.58
CA LEU A 568 13.64 9.72 -24.88
C LEU A 568 12.91 10.48 -25.98
N LEU A 569 13.68 11.10 -26.87
CA LEU A 569 13.20 11.80 -28.05
C LEU A 569 13.83 11.16 -29.30
N ILE A 570 13.01 10.56 -30.16
CA ILE A 570 13.46 9.96 -31.42
C ILE A 570 12.83 10.74 -32.57
N ALA A 571 13.67 11.20 -33.50
CA ALA A 571 13.24 11.86 -34.72
C ALA A 571 13.76 11.13 -35.96
N ARG A 572 12.91 10.99 -36.99
CA ARG A 572 13.29 10.53 -38.33
C ARG A 572 13.35 11.70 -39.30
N THR A 573 14.45 11.83 -40.02
CA THR A 573 14.67 12.91 -40.98
C THR A 573 13.83 12.75 -42.24
N ARG A 574 13.34 13.88 -42.75
CA ARG A 574 12.73 14.01 -44.08
C ARG A 574 13.41 15.14 -44.85
N ALA A 575 13.61 14.94 -46.15
CA ALA A 575 14.14 15.99 -47.01
C ALA A 575 13.03 16.96 -47.46
N ALA A 576 13.39 18.22 -47.71
CA ALA A 576 12.42 19.25 -48.13
C ALA A 576 11.66 18.90 -49.43
N SER A 577 12.23 18.09 -50.32
CA SER A 577 11.61 17.68 -51.60
C SER A 577 10.54 16.58 -51.47
N SER A 578 10.45 15.88 -50.34
CA SER A 578 9.48 14.80 -50.09
C SER A 578 8.30 15.22 -49.21
N ALA A 579 8.29 16.47 -48.73
CA ALA A 579 7.23 17.02 -47.89
C ALA A 579 5.97 17.37 -48.72
N PRO A 580 4.81 16.74 -48.48
CA PRO A 580 3.56 17.21 -49.07
C PRO A 580 3.25 18.63 -48.57
N SER A 581 2.89 19.54 -49.49
CA SER A 581 2.79 21.01 -49.29
C SER A 581 1.75 21.51 -48.27
N ARG A 582 1.25 20.67 -47.37
CA ARG A 582 0.33 21.02 -46.28
C ARG A 582 0.17 19.86 -45.29
N ALA A 583 1.26 19.36 -44.70
CA ALA A 583 1.17 18.44 -43.58
C ALA A 583 0.74 19.21 -42.31
N ARG A 584 -0.57 19.35 -42.08
CA ARG A 584 -1.09 19.73 -40.76
C ARG A 584 -0.67 18.67 -39.75
N CYS A 585 -0.17 19.12 -38.60
CA CYS A 585 0.13 18.26 -37.46
C CYS A 585 -1.09 17.32 -37.24
N PRO A 586 -0.91 15.97 -37.27
CA PRO A 586 -2.04 15.05 -37.28
C PRO A 586 -2.91 15.19 -36.03
N ALA A 587 -4.22 14.92 -36.19
CA ALA A 587 -5.18 14.91 -35.09
C ALA A 587 -4.73 13.93 -33.98
N PRO A 588 -5.07 14.22 -32.70
CA PRO A 588 -4.58 13.45 -31.57
C PRO A 588 -4.88 11.96 -31.73
N ARG A 589 -3.83 11.15 -31.67
CA ARG A 589 -3.97 9.76 -31.23
C ARG A 589 -3.78 9.77 -29.71
N PRO A 590 -4.67 9.15 -28.92
CA PRO A 590 -4.45 9.03 -27.50
C PRO A 590 -3.11 8.31 -27.31
N GLY A 591 -2.12 9.01 -26.72
CA GLY A 591 -0.92 8.35 -26.23
C GLY A 591 -1.37 7.20 -25.35
N ASN A 592 -0.94 5.99 -25.68
CA ASN A 592 -1.37 4.78 -24.99
C ASN A 592 -1.20 4.98 -23.48
N ARG A 593 -2.34 4.88 -22.78
CA ARG A 593 -2.36 4.51 -21.37
C ARG A 593 -1.53 3.24 -21.26
N PHE A 594 -0.44 3.26 -20.48
CA PHE A 594 0.08 2.01 -19.96
C PHE A 594 -1.01 1.37 -19.09
N PRO A 595 -1.10 0.02 -19.03
CA PRO A 595 -1.90 -0.63 -18.00
C PRO A 595 -1.39 -0.14 -16.64
N ARG A 596 -2.34 0.09 -15.73
CA ARG A 596 -2.06 0.41 -14.33
C ARG A 596 -1.17 -0.63 -13.66
#